data_AF-A0A833H302-F1
#
_entry.id   AF-A0A833H302-F1
#
_cell.length_a   1.000
_cell.length_b   1.000
_cell.length_c   1.000
_cell.angle_alpha   90.00
_cell.angle_beta   90.00
_cell.angle_gamma   90.00
#
_symmetry.space_group_name_H-M   'P 1'
#
loop_
_entity.id
_entity.type
_entity.pdbx_description
1 polymer ?
#
loop_
_entity_poly.entity_id
_entity_poly.type
_entity_poly.pdbx_seq_one_letter_code
_entity_poly.pdbx_strand_id
1 'polypeptide(L)'
;MAAEYENWLSEIMPVIHANLEAIAANLRACDYRCGDLPEEPGYWSHQPLFAGTTSPDLIDAAITLVGGLPNAVRAFYRYIGGVSFLGNHPDWPAPELLDAFSFEALNDEYLDFLSDEVTAYRESDSDDRASYFPFPFAPDRYHKANISGGAPYSVLCNPDDLEGEVVFIEEAPLPFFDYLNRVFRWGGFPGLEHASDDQRAMLPLGELTRGVRLL
;
A
#
# COMPACT_ATOMS: atom_id res chain seq x y z
N MET A 1 -2.45 -26.56 -5.73
CA MET A 1 -2.84 -25.39 -4.89
C MET A 1 -1.66 -24.51 -4.54
N ALA A 2 -0.85 -24.79 -3.50
CA ALA A 2 0.24 -23.87 -3.10
C ALA A 2 1.30 -23.61 -4.19
N ALA A 3 1.80 -24.67 -4.84
CA ALA A 3 2.80 -24.52 -5.92
C ALA A 3 2.24 -23.83 -7.18
N GLU A 4 0.96 -24.03 -7.49
CA GLU A 4 0.28 -23.35 -8.60
C GLU A 4 0.08 -21.86 -8.29
N TYR A 5 -0.24 -21.53 -7.03
CA TYR A 5 -0.37 -20.15 -6.58
C TYR A 5 0.97 -19.41 -6.60
N GLU A 6 2.06 -20.04 -6.13
CA GLU A 6 3.41 -19.46 -6.22
C GLU A 6 3.84 -19.24 -7.69
N ASN A 7 3.50 -20.17 -8.60
CA ASN A 7 3.76 -19.98 -10.02
C ASN A 7 2.97 -18.78 -10.57
N TRP A 8 1.68 -18.68 -10.24
CA TRP A 8 0.85 -17.54 -10.62
C TRP A 8 1.39 -16.21 -10.05
N LEU A 9 1.84 -16.19 -8.78
CA LEU A 9 2.49 -15.02 -8.17
C LEU A 9 3.74 -14.59 -8.96
N SER A 10 4.56 -15.55 -9.41
CA SER A 10 5.74 -15.25 -10.22
C SER A 10 5.42 -14.66 -11.61
N GLU A 11 4.24 -14.95 -12.15
CA GLU A 11 3.77 -14.44 -13.45
C GLU A 11 3.08 -13.08 -13.31
N ILE A 12 2.31 -12.86 -12.22
CA ILE A 12 1.54 -11.63 -12.02
C ILE A 12 2.37 -10.48 -11.44
N MET A 13 3.37 -10.76 -10.61
CA MET A 13 4.20 -9.72 -9.98
C MET A 13 4.95 -8.82 -10.98
N PRO A 14 5.53 -9.36 -12.08
CA PRO A 14 6.07 -8.52 -13.16
C PRO A 14 5.03 -7.60 -13.82
N VAL A 15 3.77 -8.03 -13.92
CA VAL A 15 2.67 -7.20 -14.47
C VAL A 15 2.34 -6.07 -13.49
N ILE A 16 2.22 -6.39 -12.20
CA ILE A 16 2.00 -5.41 -11.12
C ILE A 16 3.13 -4.37 -11.11
N HIS A 17 4.39 -4.83 -11.17
CA HIS A 17 5.54 -3.93 -11.20
C HIS A 17 5.50 -3.00 -12.42
N ALA A 18 5.26 -3.53 -13.62
CA ALA A 18 5.15 -2.73 -14.84
C ALA A 18 4.00 -1.70 -14.78
N ASN A 19 2.87 -2.05 -14.16
CA ASN A 19 1.77 -1.10 -13.93
C ASN A 19 2.18 0.04 -13.00
N LEU A 20 2.87 -0.28 -11.90
CA LEU A 20 3.37 0.73 -10.97
C LEU A 20 4.40 1.64 -11.63
N GLU A 21 5.30 1.09 -12.44
CA GLU A 21 6.25 1.88 -13.25
C GLU A 21 5.53 2.78 -14.25
N ALA A 22 4.48 2.29 -14.92
CA ALA A 22 3.67 3.08 -15.84
C ALA A 22 2.97 4.23 -15.12
N ILE A 23 2.33 3.98 -13.96
CA ILE A 23 1.71 5.02 -13.14
C ILE A 23 2.75 6.05 -12.72
N ALA A 24 3.91 5.63 -12.22
CA ALA A 24 4.99 6.52 -11.83
C ALA A 24 5.52 7.38 -12.99
N ALA A 25 5.55 6.85 -14.22
CA ALA A 25 5.91 7.60 -15.41
C ALA A 25 4.81 8.60 -15.80
N ASN A 26 3.53 8.20 -15.72
CA ASN A 26 2.39 9.04 -16.03
C ASN A 26 2.24 10.21 -15.04
N LEU A 27 2.41 9.96 -13.74
CA LEU A 27 2.44 10.99 -12.70
C LEU A 27 3.45 12.08 -13.03
N ARG A 28 4.70 11.70 -13.33
CA ARG A 28 5.75 12.66 -13.74
C ARG A 28 5.41 13.39 -15.02
N ALA A 29 4.81 12.71 -16.00
CA ALA A 29 4.40 13.33 -17.26
C ALA A 29 3.25 14.33 -17.09
N CYS A 30 2.48 14.21 -16.01
CA CYS A 30 1.44 15.14 -15.59
C CYS A 30 1.93 16.16 -14.56
N ASP A 31 3.25 16.38 -14.42
CA ASP A 31 3.85 17.32 -13.47
C ASP A 31 3.56 17.03 -11.97
N TYR A 32 3.09 15.82 -11.65
CA TYR A 32 2.95 15.37 -10.27
C TYR A 32 4.33 15.09 -9.66
N ARG A 33 4.53 15.57 -8.43
CA ARG A 33 5.81 15.54 -7.73
C ARG A 33 5.74 14.56 -6.57
N CYS A 34 6.13 13.31 -6.81
CA CYS A 34 6.31 12.33 -5.75
C CYS A 34 7.37 12.83 -4.75
N GLY A 35 7.08 12.72 -3.45
CA GLY A 35 7.92 13.21 -2.36
C GLY A 35 7.78 14.70 -2.05
N ASP A 36 7.02 15.47 -2.84
CA ASP A 36 6.66 16.85 -2.50
C ASP A 36 5.49 16.83 -1.51
N LEU A 37 5.81 16.82 -0.22
CA LEU A 37 4.86 16.67 0.88
C LEU A 37 4.73 17.98 1.68
N PRO A 38 3.62 18.17 2.44
CA PRO A 38 3.49 19.31 3.35
C PRO A 38 4.68 19.42 4.32
N GLU A 39 5.04 20.64 4.74
CA GLU A 39 6.30 20.97 5.45
C GLU A 39 6.56 20.22 6.78
N GLU A 40 5.54 19.62 7.39
CA GLU A 40 5.71 18.75 8.57
C GLU A 40 5.43 17.29 8.18
N PRO A 41 6.46 16.43 8.07
CA PRO A 41 6.26 14.99 7.88
C PRO A 41 5.42 14.42 9.01
N GLY A 42 4.33 13.73 8.68
CA GLY A 42 3.64 12.88 9.65
C GLY A 42 4.53 11.72 10.13
N TYR A 43 4.01 10.87 11.02
CA TYR A 43 4.72 9.73 11.63
C TYR A 43 5.27 8.67 10.66
N TRP A 44 5.00 8.78 9.36
CA TRP A 44 5.37 7.80 8.35
C TRP A 44 6.57 8.28 7.53
N SER A 45 7.59 7.43 7.43
CA SER A 45 8.82 7.75 6.70
C SER A 45 8.52 8.08 5.24
N HIS A 46 9.25 9.04 4.67
CA HIS A 46 9.14 9.35 3.25
C HIS A 46 9.83 8.25 2.43
N GLN A 47 9.05 7.24 2.10
CA GLN A 47 9.48 6.09 1.32
C GLN A 47 9.97 6.51 -0.07
N PRO A 48 11.00 5.83 -0.61
CA PRO A 48 11.41 6.03 -1.99
C PRO A 48 10.27 5.63 -2.93
N LEU A 49 10.21 6.27 -4.10
CA LEU A 49 9.21 5.95 -5.13
C LEU A 49 9.16 4.44 -5.44
N PHE A 50 10.33 3.81 -5.53
CA PHE A 50 10.52 2.36 -5.50
C PHE A 50 11.73 2.07 -4.61
N ALA A 51 11.55 1.27 -3.56
CA ALA A 51 12.65 0.83 -2.70
C ALA A 51 13.49 -0.29 -3.34
N GLY A 52 12.94 -0.94 -4.37
CA GLY A 52 13.49 -2.17 -4.93
C GLY A 52 13.17 -3.38 -4.04
N THR A 53 13.51 -4.56 -4.53
CA THR A 53 13.19 -5.84 -3.88
C THR A 53 13.74 -5.93 -2.46
N THR A 54 12.96 -6.47 -1.53
CA THR A 54 13.37 -6.73 -0.15
C THR A 54 14.19 -8.04 -0.05
N SER A 55 15.20 -8.06 0.82
CA SER A 55 15.98 -9.27 1.09
C SER A 55 15.11 -10.36 1.76
N PRO A 56 15.40 -11.66 1.50
CA PRO A 56 14.71 -12.75 2.19
C PRO A 56 14.77 -12.64 3.72
N ASP A 57 15.91 -12.23 4.28
CA ASP A 57 16.10 -12.12 5.73
C ASP A 57 15.15 -11.11 6.38
N LEU A 58 14.90 -9.97 5.74
CA LEU A 58 13.94 -8.96 6.23
C LEU A 58 12.48 -9.46 6.13
N ILE A 59 12.15 -10.20 5.06
CA ILE A 59 10.83 -10.82 4.90
C ILE A 59 10.60 -11.87 5.99
N ASP A 60 11.59 -12.73 6.24
CA ASP A 60 11.51 -13.79 7.27
C ASP A 60 11.44 -13.19 8.68
N ALA A 61 12.15 -12.09 8.95
CA ALA A 61 12.04 -11.34 10.19
C ALA A 61 10.63 -10.78 10.39
N ALA A 62 10.05 -10.15 9.37
CA ALA A 62 8.68 -9.65 9.41
C ALA A 62 7.66 -10.78 9.66
N ILE A 63 7.77 -11.90 8.92
CA ILE A 63 6.91 -13.08 9.11
C ILE A 63 6.97 -13.60 10.55
N THR A 64 8.18 -13.70 11.11
CA THR A 64 8.40 -14.18 12.47
C THR A 64 7.79 -13.24 13.50
N LEU A 65 7.95 -11.93 13.29
CA LEU A 65 7.47 -10.90 14.20
C LEU A 65 5.94 -10.91 14.33
N VAL A 66 5.26 -10.94 13.19
CA VAL A 66 3.79 -10.78 13.14
C VAL A 66 3.03 -12.11 13.14
N GLY A 67 3.74 -13.25 13.12
CA GLY A 67 3.15 -14.59 13.22
C GLY A 67 2.64 -15.18 11.90
N GLY A 68 2.87 -14.51 10.77
CA GLY A 68 2.44 -14.94 9.44
C GLY A 68 2.25 -13.76 8.49
N LEU A 69 2.46 -13.95 7.19
CA LEU A 69 2.10 -12.94 6.18
C LEU A 69 1.48 -13.67 4.99
N PRO A 70 0.45 -13.11 4.35
CA PRO A 70 -0.10 -13.68 3.12
C PRO A 70 0.97 -13.83 2.03
N ASN A 71 0.87 -14.88 1.23
CA ASN A 71 1.84 -15.16 0.17
C ASN A 71 1.90 -14.04 -0.87
N ALA A 72 0.77 -13.39 -1.18
CA ALA A 72 0.76 -12.24 -2.08
C ALA A 72 1.58 -11.05 -1.54
N VAL A 73 1.48 -10.75 -0.25
CA VAL A 73 2.28 -9.70 0.41
C VAL A 73 3.76 -10.04 0.42
N ARG A 74 4.11 -11.29 0.72
CA ARG A 74 5.51 -11.78 0.65
C ARG A 74 6.08 -11.65 -0.76
N ALA A 75 5.29 -12.00 -1.77
CA ALA A 75 5.68 -11.87 -3.16
C ALA A 75 5.80 -10.40 -3.58
N PHE A 76 4.92 -9.51 -3.11
CA PHE A 76 5.04 -8.08 -3.34
C PHE A 76 6.40 -7.56 -2.83
N TYR A 77 6.78 -7.88 -1.59
CA TYR A 77 8.11 -7.52 -1.06
C TYR A 77 9.27 -8.11 -1.86
N ARG A 78 9.17 -9.37 -2.26
CA ARG A 78 10.21 -10.07 -3.02
C ARG A 78 10.45 -9.47 -4.41
N TYR A 79 9.39 -9.09 -5.12
CA TYR A 79 9.47 -8.66 -6.52
C TYR A 79 9.48 -7.14 -6.70
N ILE A 80 8.92 -6.39 -5.75
CA ILE A 80 8.69 -4.95 -5.85
C ILE A 80 9.31 -4.23 -4.65
N GLY A 81 9.11 -4.75 -3.44
CA GLY A 81 9.53 -4.12 -2.20
C GLY A 81 8.56 -3.02 -1.77
N GLY A 82 9.09 -1.85 -1.41
CA GLY A 82 8.28 -0.68 -1.08
C GLY A 82 8.06 0.26 -2.27
N VAL A 83 6.93 0.96 -2.27
CA VAL A 83 6.53 1.92 -3.30
C VAL A 83 5.81 3.09 -2.63
N SER A 84 6.07 4.32 -3.08
CA SER A 84 5.33 5.48 -2.57
C SER A 84 5.05 6.50 -3.66
N PHE A 85 3.77 6.69 -3.98
CA PHE A 85 3.30 7.77 -4.83
C PHE A 85 2.86 8.99 -4.03
N LEU A 86 3.11 9.03 -2.71
CA LEU A 86 2.84 10.22 -1.90
C LEU A 86 3.57 11.43 -2.47
N GLY A 87 2.89 12.56 -2.56
CA GLY A 87 3.40 13.75 -3.20
C GLY A 87 2.30 14.76 -3.52
N ASN A 88 2.59 15.69 -4.41
CA ASN A 88 1.70 16.80 -4.69
C ASN A 88 1.73 17.24 -6.16
N HIS A 89 0.65 17.87 -6.62
CA HIS A 89 0.60 18.61 -7.88
C HIS A 89 0.10 20.03 -7.61
N PRO A 90 0.79 21.08 -8.10
CA PRO A 90 0.51 22.48 -7.73
C PRO A 90 -0.90 22.95 -8.10
N ASP A 91 -1.46 22.43 -9.19
CA ASP A 91 -2.79 22.84 -9.69
C ASP A 91 -3.90 21.81 -9.43
N TRP A 92 -3.60 20.65 -8.82
CA TRP A 92 -4.66 19.69 -8.52
C TRP A 92 -5.38 20.13 -7.24
N PRO A 93 -6.71 19.95 -7.16
CA PRO A 93 -7.48 20.36 -5.99
C PRO A 93 -7.38 19.31 -4.88
N ALA A 94 -7.14 19.76 -3.65
CA ALA A 94 -7.01 18.92 -2.46
C ALA A 94 -6.23 17.60 -2.71
N PRO A 95 -5.01 17.66 -3.30
CA PRO A 95 -4.21 16.49 -3.66
C PRO A 95 -3.97 15.55 -2.48
N GLU A 96 -4.00 16.10 -1.27
CA GLU A 96 -3.91 15.42 0.01
C GLU A 96 -5.04 14.40 0.26
N LEU A 97 -6.23 14.55 -0.35
CA LEU A 97 -7.36 13.61 -0.20
C LEU A 97 -7.43 12.54 -1.31
N LEU A 98 -6.49 12.55 -2.25
CA LEU A 98 -6.48 11.61 -3.38
C LEU A 98 -6.08 10.19 -2.96
N ASP A 99 -5.58 10.03 -1.73
CA ASP A 99 -5.16 8.75 -1.16
C ASP A 99 -4.12 8.05 -2.06
N ALA A 100 -3.03 8.75 -2.38
CA ALA A 100 -1.99 8.21 -3.25
C ALA A 100 -1.47 6.86 -2.73
N PHE A 101 -1.27 5.92 -3.64
CA PHE A 101 -0.83 4.57 -3.29
C PHE A 101 0.55 4.60 -2.63
N SER A 102 0.67 3.83 -1.55
CA SER A 102 1.92 3.58 -0.87
C SER A 102 1.92 2.15 -0.35
N PHE A 103 3.11 1.58 -0.25
CA PHE A 103 3.39 0.28 0.32
C PHE A 103 4.75 0.38 1.01
N GLU A 104 4.77 0.31 2.34
CA GLU A 104 5.95 0.58 3.15
C GLU A 104 7.04 -0.47 2.88
N ALA A 105 8.27 -0.03 2.61
CA ALA A 105 9.40 -0.94 2.46
C ALA A 105 9.76 -1.59 3.81
N LEU A 106 10.06 -2.89 3.78
CA LEU A 106 10.73 -3.53 4.91
C LEU A 106 12.18 -3.06 4.98
N ASN A 107 12.55 -2.53 6.13
CA ASN A 107 13.91 -2.20 6.56
C ASN A 107 13.99 -2.34 8.09
N ASP A 108 15.18 -2.17 8.68
CA ASP A 108 15.36 -2.36 10.12
C ASP A 108 14.50 -1.39 10.96
N GLU A 109 14.40 -0.12 10.55
CA GLU A 109 13.57 0.89 11.24
C GLU A 109 12.08 0.51 11.23
N TYR A 110 11.60 -0.04 10.11
CA TYR A 110 10.23 -0.49 10.00
C TYR A 110 9.96 -1.77 10.79
N LEU A 111 10.94 -2.66 10.91
CA LEU A 111 10.83 -3.83 11.78
C LEU A 111 10.78 -3.43 13.26
N ASP A 112 11.54 -2.41 13.66
CA ASP A 112 11.47 -1.85 15.02
C ASP A 112 10.08 -1.27 15.30
N PHE A 113 9.54 -0.47 14.37
CA PHE A 113 8.16 0.03 14.44
C PHE A 113 7.13 -1.10 14.55
N LEU A 114 7.22 -2.12 13.68
CA LEU A 114 6.32 -3.27 13.71
C LEU A 114 6.40 -4.04 15.04
N SER A 115 7.57 -4.08 15.67
CA SER A 115 7.76 -4.77 16.96
C SER A 115 7.01 -4.07 18.09
N ASP A 116 7.05 -2.74 18.09
CA ASP A 116 6.29 -1.92 19.04
C ASP A 116 4.78 -2.10 18.81
N GLU A 117 4.32 -2.05 17.56
CA GLU A 117 2.91 -2.25 17.21
C GLU A 117 2.40 -3.64 17.59
N VAL A 118 3.17 -4.71 17.33
CA VAL A 118 2.82 -6.09 17.73
C VAL A 118 2.74 -6.20 19.25
N THR A 119 3.63 -5.55 19.99
CA THR A 119 3.61 -5.55 21.45
C THR A 119 2.36 -4.85 21.97
N ALA A 120 2.08 -3.64 21.48
CA ALA A 120 0.91 -2.86 21.86
C ALA A 120 -0.39 -3.60 21.55
N TYR A 121 -0.48 -4.22 20.36
CA TYR A 121 -1.63 -5.03 19.95
C TYR A 121 -1.88 -6.19 20.93
N ARG A 122 -0.84 -6.97 21.26
CA ARG A 122 -0.93 -8.10 22.21
C ARG A 122 -1.31 -7.67 23.63
N GLU A 123 -0.87 -6.50 24.06
CA GLU A 123 -1.22 -5.94 25.38
C GLU A 123 -2.65 -5.41 25.44
N SER A 124 -3.17 -4.91 24.32
CA SER A 124 -4.54 -4.39 24.21
C SER A 124 -5.61 -5.48 24.11
N ASP A 125 -5.26 -6.65 23.55
CA ASP A 125 -6.17 -7.76 23.28
C ASP A 125 -6.41 -8.65 24.52
N SER A 126 -6.95 -8.04 25.59
CA SER A 126 -7.20 -8.70 26.89
C SER A 126 -8.36 -9.70 26.92
N ASP A 127 -8.99 -10.00 25.77
CA ASP A 127 -10.27 -10.73 25.69
C ASP A 127 -10.26 -11.83 24.60
N ASP A 128 -9.43 -12.87 24.77
CA ASP A 128 -9.53 -14.27 24.28
C ASP A 128 -10.09 -14.56 22.86
N ARG A 129 -10.10 -13.60 21.94
CA ARG A 129 -10.47 -13.80 20.52
C ARG A 129 -9.34 -13.29 19.64
N ALA A 130 -8.23 -14.02 19.67
CA ALA A 130 -7.06 -13.83 18.81
C ALA A 130 -7.50 -13.47 17.38
N SER A 131 -7.54 -12.17 17.11
CA SER A 131 -7.73 -11.63 15.76
C SER A 131 -6.33 -11.50 15.18
N TYR A 132 -6.13 -11.94 13.94
CA TYR A 132 -4.82 -11.88 13.30
C TYR A 132 -4.27 -10.46 13.33
N PHE A 133 -2.95 -10.31 13.55
CA PHE A 133 -2.32 -8.99 13.58
C PHE A 133 -2.60 -8.25 12.27
N PRO A 134 -3.14 -7.02 12.30
CA PRO A 134 -3.31 -6.21 11.11
C PRO A 134 -1.93 -5.62 10.74
N PHE A 135 -1.23 -6.23 9.78
CA PHE A 135 0.07 -5.74 9.32
C PHE A 135 -0.11 -4.41 8.60
N PRO A 136 0.33 -3.28 9.18
CA PRO A 136 0.24 -2.00 8.49
C PRO A 136 1.13 -2.04 7.24
N PHE A 137 0.67 -1.49 6.13
CA PHE A 137 1.52 -1.33 4.93
C PHE A 137 1.41 0.07 4.33
N ALA A 138 0.42 0.86 4.73
CA ALA A 138 0.29 2.23 4.28
C ALA A 138 -0.39 3.10 5.35
N PRO A 139 -0.08 4.39 5.44
CA PRO A 139 -0.90 5.32 6.19
C PRO A 139 -2.32 5.35 5.62
N ASP A 140 -3.31 5.75 6.41
CA ASP A 140 -4.63 6.05 5.86
C ASP A 140 -4.62 7.37 5.06
N ARG A 141 -5.66 7.60 4.24
CA ARG A 141 -5.81 8.80 3.41
C ARG A 141 -5.61 10.13 4.14
N TYR A 142 -6.02 10.26 5.40
CA TYR A 142 -5.85 11.50 6.16
C TYR A 142 -4.41 11.65 6.64
N HIS A 143 -3.76 10.58 7.09
CA HIS A 143 -2.34 10.63 7.41
C HIS A 143 -1.47 10.95 6.18
N LYS A 144 -1.84 10.42 5.00
CA LYS A 144 -1.22 10.83 3.72
C LYS A 144 -1.44 12.32 3.42
N ALA A 145 -2.54 12.88 3.93
CA ALA A 145 -2.87 14.29 3.83
C ALA A 145 -2.19 15.19 4.87
N ASN A 146 -1.38 14.63 5.77
CA ASN A 146 -0.90 15.29 6.99
C ASN A 146 -2.03 15.84 7.88
N ILE A 147 -3.15 15.13 7.90
CA ILE A 147 -4.30 15.37 8.77
C ILE A 147 -4.35 14.23 9.78
N SER A 148 -4.79 14.50 11.01
CA SER A 148 -5.03 13.43 11.99
C SER A 148 -5.99 12.41 11.40
N GLY A 149 -5.49 11.19 11.20
CA GLY A 149 -6.24 10.07 10.64
C GLY A 149 -6.63 9.06 11.71
N GLY A 150 -6.74 7.81 11.29
CA GLY A 150 -6.96 6.67 12.18
C GLY A 150 -5.92 5.58 11.98
N ALA A 151 -6.35 4.32 12.10
CA ALA A 151 -5.47 3.18 11.90
C ALA A 151 -4.95 3.09 10.44
N PRO A 152 -3.69 2.67 10.23
CA PRO A 152 -3.13 2.47 8.90
C PRO A 152 -3.91 1.44 8.09
N TYR A 153 -3.82 1.54 6.76
CA TYR A 153 -4.24 0.45 5.89
C TYR A 153 -3.36 -0.76 6.17
N SER A 154 -4.01 -1.88 6.41
CA SER A 154 -3.35 -3.07 6.93
C SER A 154 -3.80 -4.31 6.18
N VAL A 155 -2.95 -5.33 6.09
CA VAL A 155 -3.34 -6.66 5.63
C VAL A 155 -3.45 -7.58 6.85
N LEU A 156 -4.55 -8.33 6.97
CA LEU A 156 -4.69 -9.30 8.05
C LEU A 156 -3.71 -10.45 7.89
N CYS A 157 -2.90 -10.71 8.92
CA CYS A 157 -1.92 -11.79 8.97
C CYS A 157 -2.56 -13.17 9.22
N ASN A 158 -3.60 -13.51 8.46
CA ASN A 158 -4.21 -14.83 8.53
C ASN A 158 -3.34 -15.85 7.77
N PRO A 159 -2.74 -16.86 8.43
CA PRO A 159 -1.88 -17.84 7.77
C PRO A 159 -2.65 -18.77 6.80
N ASP A 160 -3.98 -18.86 6.94
CA ASP A 160 -4.84 -19.62 6.03
C ASP A 160 -5.27 -18.80 4.79
N ASP A 161 -5.04 -17.49 4.80
CA ASP A 161 -5.32 -16.60 3.68
C ASP A 161 -4.04 -16.35 2.87
N LEU A 162 -3.99 -16.94 1.67
CA LEU A 162 -2.84 -16.83 0.78
C LEU A 162 -2.74 -15.44 0.14
N GLU A 163 -3.86 -14.75 -0.06
CA GLU A 163 -3.92 -13.45 -0.73
C GLU A 163 -3.81 -12.30 0.27
N GLY A 164 -4.54 -12.41 1.37
CA GLY A 164 -4.64 -11.35 2.35
C GLY A 164 -5.84 -10.44 2.08
N GLU A 165 -6.45 -10.01 3.18
CA GLU A 165 -7.54 -9.04 3.19
C GLU A 165 -7.01 -7.68 3.67
N VAL A 166 -7.12 -6.67 2.82
CA VAL A 166 -6.81 -5.28 3.12
C VAL A 166 -7.95 -4.69 3.94
N VAL A 167 -7.61 -4.18 5.11
CA VAL A 167 -8.51 -3.55 6.07
C VAL A 167 -8.29 -2.04 6.09
N PHE A 168 -9.41 -1.33 6.15
CA PHE A 168 -9.50 0.13 6.19
C PHE A 168 -10.25 0.57 7.45
N ILE A 169 -10.14 1.85 7.83
CA ILE A 169 -10.90 2.41 8.96
C ILE A 169 -12.39 2.57 8.62
N GLU A 170 -12.68 3.14 7.44
CA GLU A 170 -14.02 3.63 7.07
C GLU A 170 -14.63 2.90 5.87
N GLU A 171 -14.03 1.78 5.45
CA GLU A 171 -14.45 1.02 4.29
C GLU A 171 -14.52 -0.48 4.58
N ALA A 172 -15.32 -1.20 3.79
CA ALA A 172 -15.31 -2.65 3.82
C ALA A 172 -13.94 -3.19 3.39
N PRO A 173 -13.45 -4.28 4.00
CA PRO A 173 -12.20 -4.89 3.58
C PRO A 173 -12.26 -5.43 2.14
N LEU A 174 -11.09 -5.58 1.52
CA LEU A 174 -10.96 -6.07 0.14
C LEU A 174 -9.81 -7.08 0.02
N PRO A 175 -9.93 -8.07 -0.87
CA PRO A 175 -8.78 -8.89 -1.26
C PRO A 175 -7.62 -8.02 -1.78
N PHE A 176 -6.39 -8.42 -1.49
CA PHE A 176 -5.19 -7.64 -1.84
C PHE A 176 -5.09 -7.31 -3.34
N PHE A 177 -5.41 -8.26 -4.23
CA PHE A 177 -5.37 -7.97 -5.67
C PHE A 177 -6.54 -7.10 -6.14
N ASP A 178 -7.69 -7.14 -5.47
CA ASP A 178 -8.79 -6.21 -5.72
C ASP A 178 -8.43 -4.78 -5.31
N TYR A 179 -7.71 -4.62 -4.20
CA TYR A 179 -7.13 -3.33 -3.81
C TYR A 179 -6.14 -2.82 -4.86
N LEU A 180 -5.22 -3.67 -5.36
CA LEU A 180 -4.31 -3.28 -6.45
C LEU A 180 -5.07 -2.92 -7.74
N ASN A 181 -6.13 -3.65 -8.08
CA ASN A 181 -6.99 -3.32 -9.21
C ASN A 181 -7.68 -1.96 -9.03
N ARG A 182 -8.09 -1.60 -7.80
CA ARG A 182 -8.59 -0.25 -7.48
C ARG A 182 -7.49 0.80 -7.68
N VAL A 183 -6.27 0.56 -7.20
CA VAL A 183 -5.12 1.46 -7.41
C VAL A 183 -4.87 1.69 -8.90
N PHE A 184 -4.85 0.62 -9.69
CA PHE A 184 -4.61 0.67 -11.14
C PHE A 184 -5.71 1.38 -11.91
N ARG A 185 -6.97 1.10 -11.57
CA ARG A 185 -8.13 1.76 -12.17
C ARG A 185 -8.09 3.28 -12.00
N TRP A 186 -7.54 3.74 -10.89
CA TRP A 186 -7.50 5.16 -10.53
C TRP A 186 -6.11 5.79 -10.63
N GLY A 187 -5.22 5.20 -11.44
CA GLY A 187 -3.93 5.81 -11.77
C GLY A 187 -3.04 6.08 -10.56
N GLY A 188 -3.12 5.24 -9.53
CA GLY A 188 -2.37 5.40 -8.29
C GLY A 188 -3.14 6.06 -7.14
N PHE A 189 -4.42 6.41 -7.31
CA PHE A 189 -5.23 7.14 -6.33
C PHE A 189 -6.51 6.37 -5.95
N PRO A 190 -6.42 5.26 -5.20
CA PRO A 190 -7.57 4.41 -4.86
C PRO A 190 -8.76 5.15 -4.22
N GLY A 191 -8.52 6.25 -3.50
CA GLY A 191 -9.59 7.09 -2.92
C GLY A 191 -10.58 7.68 -3.94
N LEU A 192 -10.19 7.73 -5.23
CA LEU A 192 -11.08 8.20 -6.30
C LEU A 192 -12.26 7.28 -6.58
N GLU A 193 -12.27 6.04 -6.08
CA GLU A 193 -13.45 5.18 -6.15
C GLU A 193 -14.67 5.77 -5.42
N HIS A 194 -14.43 6.60 -4.41
CA HIS A 194 -15.47 7.25 -3.60
C HIS A 194 -15.61 8.75 -3.89
N ALA A 195 -14.75 9.31 -4.74
CA ALA A 195 -14.78 10.71 -5.11
C ALA A 195 -15.99 11.03 -6.00
N SER A 196 -16.46 12.28 -5.94
CA SER A 196 -17.50 12.78 -6.85
C SER A 196 -17.00 12.85 -8.29
N ASP A 197 -17.93 12.88 -9.25
CA ASP A 197 -17.57 13.02 -10.67
C ASP A 197 -16.82 14.34 -10.94
N ASP A 198 -17.14 15.41 -10.21
CA ASP A 198 -16.43 16.68 -10.31
C ASP A 198 -14.98 16.55 -9.85
N GLN A 199 -14.71 15.85 -8.74
CA GLN A 199 -13.35 15.60 -8.26
C GLN A 199 -12.56 14.74 -9.25
N ARG A 200 -13.18 13.71 -9.83
CA ARG A 200 -12.54 12.86 -10.85
C ARG A 200 -12.25 13.63 -12.13
N ALA A 201 -13.14 14.53 -12.56
CA ALA A 201 -12.98 15.34 -13.76
C ALA A 201 -11.81 16.35 -13.67
N MET A 202 -11.35 16.66 -12.45
CA MET A 202 -10.20 17.53 -12.22
C MET A 202 -8.85 16.84 -12.47
N LEU A 203 -8.84 15.51 -12.61
CA LEU A 203 -7.62 14.73 -12.81
C LEU A 203 -7.53 14.21 -14.25
N PRO A 204 -6.31 14.15 -14.83
CA PRO A 204 -6.11 13.60 -16.16
C PRO A 204 -6.12 12.06 -16.14
N LEU A 205 -7.21 11.43 -15.68
CA LEU A 205 -7.30 9.98 -15.44
C LEU A 205 -6.91 9.13 -16.65
N GLY A 206 -7.27 9.55 -17.87
CA GLY A 206 -6.87 8.85 -19.09
C GLY A 206 -5.35 8.83 -19.31
N GLU A 207 -4.66 9.88 -18.86
CA GLU A 207 -3.19 9.94 -18.90
C GLU A 207 -2.57 9.18 -17.74
N LEU A 208 -3.15 9.25 -16.54
CA LEU A 208 -2.65 8.53 -15.36
C LEU A 208 -2.74 7.01 -15.50
N THR A 209 -3.75 6.52 -16.21
CA THR A 209 -3.99 5.09 -16.46
C THR A 209 -3.38 4.59 -17.77
N ARG A 210 -2.66 5.44 -18.51
CA ARG A 210 -2.10 5.09 -19.82
C ARG A 210 -1.10 3.93 -19.69
N GLY A 211 -1.37 2.83 -20.38
CA GLY A 211 -0.50 1.65 -20.38
C GLY A 211 -0.67 0.71 -19.17
N VAL A 212 -1.57 1.03 -18.24
CA VAL A 212 -1.89 0.21 -17.06
C VAL A 212 -2.91 -0.87 -17.43
N ARG A 213 -2.76 -2.06 -16.85
CA ARG A 213 -3.66 -3.21 -17.05
C ARG A 213 -4.27 -3.65 -15.72
N LEU A 214 -5.53 -4.05 -15.71
CA LEU A 214 -6.11 -4.71 -14.53
C LEU A 214 -5.64 -6.18 -14.46
N LEU A 215 -5.49 -6.68 -13.25
CA LEU A 215 -5.05 -8.04 -12.90
C LEU A 215 -6.18 -9.06 -13.10
#